data_AF-A0A973HL40-F1
#
_entry.id   AF-A0A973HL40-F1
#
_cell.length_a   1.000
_cell.length_b   1.000
_cell.length_c   1.000
_cell.angle_alpha   90.00
_cell.angle_beta   90.00
_cell.angle_gamma   90.00
#
_symmetry.space_group_name_H-M   'P 1'
#
loop_
_entity.id
_entity.type
_entity.pdbx_description
1 polymer ?
#
loop_
_entity_poly.entity_id
_entity_poly.type
_entity_poly.pdbx_seq_one_letter_code
_entity_poly.pdbx_strand_id
1 'polypeptide(L)'
;MEKEDNHILNHIKGVKDWPSFFATIQEHPISMMGYGGKSINTLEGMMTGICWAQILHNVPEDECLSGFDWGGFDEWLIDKYKLEPDEYSGSHQLARDEADSDKKAFVLWMQWFDEFTSKR
;
A
#
# COMPACT_ATOMS: atom_id res chain seq x y z
N MET A 1 -7.52 -33.25 3.10
CA MET A 1 -7.90 -31.86 3.43
C MET A 1 -6.70 -31.01 3.07
N GLU A 2 -6.67 -30.57 1.81
CA GLU A 2 -5.59 -29.74 1.28
C GLU A 2 -5.55 -28.45 2.08
N LYS A 3 -4.39 -28.12 2.67
CA LYS A 3 -4.14 -26.78 3.17
C LYS A 3 -4.07 -25.92 1.92
N GLU A 4 -5.12 -25.17 1.61
CA GLU A 4 -5.00 -24.08 0.65
C GLU A 4 -3.92 -23.14 1.17
N ASP A 5 -2.74 -23.21 0.55
CA ASP A 5 -1.62 -22.29 0.73
C ASP A 5 -1.99 -20.90 0.19
N ASN A 6 -3.05 -20.30 0.75
CA ASN A 6 -3.50 -18.91 0.55
C ASN A 6 -2.55 -17.92 1.26
N HIS A 7 -1.25 -18.21 1.25
CA HIS A 7 -0.26 -17.34 1.86
C HIS A 7 0.11 -16.27 0.83
N ILE A 8 -0.27 -15.02 1.09
CA ILE A 8 0.04 -13.87 0.23
C ILE A 8 1.52 -13.82 -0.19
N LEU A 9 2.41 -14.29 0.68
CA LEU A 9 3.85 -14.48 0.43
C LEU A 9 4.17 -15.25 -0.85
N ASN A 10 3.34 -16.23 -1.25
CA ASN A 10 3.54 -16.96 -2.50
C ASN A 10 3.26 -16.09 -3.74
N HIS A 11 2.29 -15.19 -3.63
CA HIS A 11 1.88 -14.30 -4.73
C HIS A 11 2.81 -13.09 -4.87
N ILE A 12 3.34 -12.57 -3.76
CA ILE A 12 4.29 -11.45 -3.79
C ILE A 12 5.75 -11.88 -3.98
N LYS A 13 6.01 -13.19 -4.09
CA LYS A 13 7.36 -13.71 -4.30
C LYS A 13 7.90 -13.27 -5.67
N GLY A 14 9.00 -12.53 -5.66
CA GLY A 14 9.64 -12.04 -6.89
C GLY A 14 9.07 -10.72 -7.42
N VAL A 15 8.11 -10.11 -6.72
CA VAL A 15 7.70 -8.73 -6.97
C VAL A 15 8.86 -7.79 -6.63
N LYS A 16 9.18 -6.87 -7.54
CA LYS A 16 10.31 -5.94 -7.44
C LYS A 16 9.92 -4.46 -7.42
N ASP A 17 8.64 -4.17 -7.60
CA ASP A 17 8.13 -2.81 -7.66
C ASP A 17 6.79 -2.69 -6.93
N TRP A 18 6.51 -1.49 -6.46
CA TRP A 18 5.30 -1.17 -5.72
C TRP A 18 4.02 -1.33 -6.55
N PRO A 19 3.95 -0.92 -7.84
CA PRO A 19 2.77 -1.18 -8.67
C PRO A 19 2.38 -2.66 -8.75
N SER A 20 3.34 -3.53 -9.04
CA SER A 20 3.12 -4.98 -9.11
C SER A 20 2.75 -5.55 -7.74
N PHE A 21 3.32 -5.01 -6.66
CA PHE A 21 2.93 -5.36 -5.30
C PHE A 21 1.46 -5.03 -5.05
N PHE A 22 1.02 -3.80 -5.33
CA PHE A 22 -0.36 -3.40 -5.08
C PHE A 22 -1.37 -4.13 -5.97
N ALA A 23 -1.03 -4.38 -7.24
CA ALA A 23 -1.85 -5.23 -8.11
C ALA A 23 -2.07 -6.62 -7.48
N THR A 24 -1.00 -7.22 -6.96
CA THR A 24 -1.06 -8.51 -6.26
C THR A 24 -1.93 -8.44 -4.99
N ILE A 25 -1.80 -7.37 -4.19
CA ILE A 25 -2.61 -7.18 -2.98
C ILE A 25 -4.09 -6.94 -3.31
N GLN A 26 -4.41 -6.29 -4.43
CA GLN A 26 -5.79 -6.10 -4.86
C GLN A 26 -6.48 -7.43 -5.24
N GLU A 27 -5.76 -8.30 -5.94
CA GLU A 27 -6.23 -9.63 -6.37
C GLU A 27 -6.27 -10.64 -5.22
N HIS A 28 -5.28 -10.54 -4.32
CA HIS A 28 -5.10 -11.41 -3.17
C HIS A 28 -5.00 -10.58 -1.89
N PRO A 29 -6.13 -10.07 -1.35
CA PRO A 29 -6.11 -9.26 -0.14
C PRO A 29 -5.48 -10.00 1.03
N ILE A 30 -4.61 -9.30 1.75
CA ILE A 30 -3.86 -9.86 2.87
C ILE A 30 -4.82 -10.27 3.99
N SER A 31 -4.50 -11.38 4.65
CA SER A 31 -5.10 -11.77 5.92
C SER A 31 -3.99 -11.86 6.96
N MET A 32 -4.09 -11.05 8.01
CA MET A 32 -3.13 -11.07 9.12
C MET A 32 -3.84 -11.48 10.41
N MET A 33 -3.31 -12.49 11.11
CA MET A 33 -3.87 -13.01 12.38
C MET A 33 -5.36 -13.39 12.33
N GLY A 34 -5.87 -13.87 11.19
CA GLY A 34 -7.27 -14.27 11.04
C GLY A 34 -8.25 -13.11 10.80
N TYR A 35 -7.78 -11.86 10.79
CA TYR A 35 -8.50 -10.72 10.23
C TYR A 35 -8.17 -10.63 8.74
N GLY A 36 -9.04 -11.21 7.93
CA GLY A 36 -8.89 -11.30 6.48
C GLY A 36 -9.51 -10.13 5.74
N GLY A 37 -8.82 -9.67 4.68
CA GLY A 37 -9.43 -8.90 3.62
C GLY A 37 -8.83 -7.51 3.40
N LYS A 38 -9.56 -6.71 2.62
CA LYS A 38 -9.21 -5.32 2.29
C LYS A 38 -9.21 -4.47 3.57
N SER A 39 -8.02 -4.09 4.05
CA SER A 39 -7.80 -3.34 5.30
C SER A 39 -6.69 -2.31 5.15
N ILE A 40 -6.95 -1.03 5.41
CA ILE A 40 -5.96 0.03 5.27
C ILE A 40 -4.87 -0.09 6.35
N ASN A 41 -5.24 -0.48 7.57
CA ASN A 41 -4.29 -0.71 8.65
C ASN A 41 -3.32 -1.86 8.33
N THR A 42 -3.84 -2.94 7.72
CA THR A 42 -3.00 -4.07 7.32
C THR A 42 -2.06 -3.66 6.19
N LEU A 43 -2.55 -2.89 5.21
CA LEU A 43 -1.74 -2.38 4.11
C LEU A 43 -0.59 -1.49 4.60
N GLU A 44 -0.91 -0.48 5.42
CA GLU A 44 0.09 0.45 5.98
C GLU A 44 1.13 -0.31 6.82
N GLY A 45 0.68 -1.25 7.65
CA GLY A 45 1.56 -2.09 8.46
C GLY A 45 2.52 -2.93 7.62
N MET A 46 2.04 -3.53 6.52
CA MET A 46 2.91 -4.29 5.60
C MET A 46 3.92 -3.39 4.90
N MET A 47 3.47 -2.25 4.35
CA MET A 47 4.34 -1.30 3.66
C MET A 47 5.44 -0.80 4.60
N THR A 48 5.05 -0.37 5.79
CA THR A 48 5.97 0.07 6.85
C THR A 48 6.95 -1.03 7.21
N GLY A 49 6.46 -2.27 7.42
CA GLY A 49 7.29 -3.43 7.71
C GLY A 49 8.31 -3.75 6.61
N ILE A 50 7.91 -3.64 5.34
CA ILE A 50 8.81 -3.85 4.20
C ILE A 50 9.89 -2.76 4.15
N CYS A 51 9.51 -1.49 4.26
CA CYS A 51 10.47 -0.37 4.29
C CYS A 51 11.48 -0.53 5.43
N TRP A 52 11.01 -0.86 6.65
CA TRP A 52 11.90 -1.11 7.77
C TRP A 52 12.80 -2.32 7.55
N ALA A 53 12.29 -3.42 6.99
CA ALA A 53 13.11 -4.59 6.69
C ALA A 53 14.22 -4.26 5.68
N GLN A 54 13.92 -3.50 4.64
CA GLN A 54 14.91 -3.05 3.64
C GLN A 54 16.03 -2.23 4.31
N ILE A 55 15.66 -1.29 5.18
CA ILE A 55 16.62 -0.46 5.93
C ILE A 55 17.46 -1.31 6.90
N LEU A 56 16.81 -2.11 7.75
CA LEU A 56 17.47 -2.87 8.80
C LEU A 56 18.42 -3.94 8.25
N HIS A 57 18.10 -4.50 7.08
CA HIS A 57 18.93 -5.50 6.42
C HIS A 57 19.89 -4.92 5.38
N ASN A 58 19.93 -3.59 5.20
CA ASN A 58 20.73 -2.92 4.17
C ASN A 58 20.54 -3.54 2.78
N VAL A 59 19.28 -3.79 2.40
CA VAL A 59 18.97 -4.36 1.08
C VAL A 59 19.47 -3.38 0.00
N PRO A 60 20.21 -3.85 -1.03
CA PRO A 60 20.63 -3.01 -2.13
C PRO A 60 19.45 -2.28 -2.78
N GLU A 61 19.65 -1.03 -3.19
CA GLU A 61 18.57 -0.19 -3.74
C GLU A 61 17.91 -0.82 -4.98
N ASP A 62 18.68 -1.54 -5.79
CA ASP A 62 18.21 -2.28 -6.97
C ASP A 62 17.48 -3.60 -6.64
N GLU A 63 17.52 -4.03 -5.37
CA GLU A 63 16.77 -5.16 -4.83
C GLU A 63 15.54 -4.72 -3.99
N CYS A 64 15.46 -3.43 -3.63
CA CYS A 64 14.31 -2.86 -2.95
C CYS A 64 13.09 -2.77 -3.88
N LEU A 65 11.90 -2.85 -3.28
CA LEU A 65 10.67 -2.43 -3.93
C LEU A 65 10.81 -0.95 -4.32
N SER A 66 10.82 -0.70 -5.62
CA SER A 66 11.00 0.62 -6.21
C SER A 66 9.87 0.93 -7.19
N GLY A 67 10.07 1.89 -8.09
CA GLY A 67 9.12 2.17 -9.17
C GLY A 67 7.85 2.93 -8.78
N PHE A 68 7.85 3.58 -7.61
CA PHE A 68 6.75 4.48 -7.22
C PHE A 68 7.28 5.79 -6.64
N ASP A 69 6.72 6.89 -7.15
CA ASP A 69 7.04 8.25 -6.73
C ASP A 69 6.18 8.63 -5.51
N TRP A 70 6.65 8.24 -4.32
CA TRP A 70 5.97 8.53 -3.05
C TRP A 70 5.77 10.03 -2.83
N GLY A 71 6.79 10.84 -3.11
CA GLY A 71 6.73 12.29 -2.94
C GLY A 71 5.69 12.93 -3.87
N GLY A 72 5.73 12.58 -5.16
CA GLY A 72 4.73 13.08 -6.11
C GLY A 72 3.32 12.58 -5.84
N PHE A 73 3.16 11.39 -5.25
CA PHE A 73 1.84 10.88 -4.84
C PHE A 73 1.25 11.70 -3.69
N ASP A 74 2.06 12.00 -2.68
CA ASP A 74 1.65 12.83 -1.54
C ASP A 74 1.33 14.26 -1.99
N GLU A 75 2.18 14.87 -2.82
CA GLU A 75 1.93 16.20 -3.42
C GLU A 75 0.63 16.22 -4.24
N TRP A 76 0.36 15.16 -4.99
CA TRP A 76 -0.86 15.03 -5.77
C TRP A 76 -2.11 14.94 -4.89
N LEU A 77 -2.06 14.22 -3.77
CA LEU A 77 -3.17 14.15 -2.82
C LEU A 77 -3.41 15.50 -2.12
N ILE A 78 -2.33 16.19 -1.73
CA ILE A 78 -2.40 17.54 -1.15
C ILE A 78 -3.13 18.49 -2.11
N ASP A 79 -2.76 18.51 -3.39
CA ASP A 79 -3.45 19.36 -4.39
C ASP A 79 -4.90 18.90 -4.64
N LYS A 80 -5.14 17.59 -4.73
CA LYS A 80 -6.48 17.04 -4.98
C LYS A 80 -7.48 17.42 -3.88
N TYR A 81 -7.05 17.41 -2.63
CA TYR A 81 -7.88 17.71 -1.46
C TYR A 81 -7.77 19.16 -0.98
N LYS A 82 -6.91 19.98 -1.62
CA LYS A 82 -6.66 21.38 -1.23
C LYS A 82 -6.25 21.51 0.24
N LEU A 83 -5.39 20.60 0.68
CA LEU A 83 -4.85 20.57 2.04
C LEU A 83 -3.65 21.50 2.15
N GLU A 84 -3.44 22.10 3.32
CA GLU A 84 -2.16 22.71 3.63
C GLU A 84 -1.13 21.60 4.00
N PRO A 85 0.17 21.76 3.69
CA PRO A 85 1.17 20.72 3.93
C PRO A 85 1.30 20.27 5.40
N ASP A 86 0.99 21.15 6.36
CA ASP A 86 1.00 20.87 7.80
C ASP A 86 -0.25 20.13 8.29
N GLU A 87 -1.33 20.14 7.50
CA GLU A 87 -2.54 19.35 7.74
C GLU A 87 -2.42 17.92 7.19
N TYR A 88 -1.47 17.68 6.28
CA TYR A 88 -1.27 16.38 5.67
C TYR A 88 -0.50 15.42 6.58
N SER A 89 -1.19 14.37 7.04
CA SER A 89 -0.66 13.32 7.91
C SER A 89 -0.26 12.04 7.18
N GLY A 90 -0.28 12.06 5.84
CA GLY A 90 0.04 10.92 4.99
C GLY A 90 -1.19 10.25 4.37
N SER A 91 -0.98 9.58 3.24
CA SER A 91 -2.06 9.07 2.39
C SER A 91 -2.94 8.02 3.08
N HIS A 92 -2.36 7.18 3.94
CA HIS A 92 -3.12 6.18 4.70
C HIS A 92 -4.05 6.81 5.72
N GLN A 93 -3.58 7.85 6.44
CA GLN A 93 -4.40 8.56 7.41
C GLN A 93 -5.50 9.37 6.71
N LEU A 94 -5.17 10.06 5.62
CA LEU A 94 -6.15 10.74 4.78
C LEU A 94 -7.23 9.77 4.28
N ALA A 95 -6.86 8.56 3.84
CA ALA A 95 -7.82 7.53 3.42
C ALA A 95 -8.75 7.07 4.56
N ARG A 96 -8.26 7.04 5.81
CA ARG A 96 -9.11 6.72 6.98
C ARG A 96 -10.07 7.86 7.28
N ASP A 97 -9.60 9.09 7.24
CA ASP A 97 -10.41 10.26 7.57
C ASP A 97 -11.54 10.46 6.54
N GLU A 98 -11.28 10.14 5.28
CA GLU A 98 -12.26 10.24 4.18
C GLU A 98 -13.23 9.05 4.07
N ALA A 99 -13.01 7.96 4.82
CA ALA A 99 -13.77 6.73 4.66
C ALA A 99 -14.44 6.24 5.96
N ASP A 100 -15.71 5.83 5.86
CA ASP A 100 -16.48 5.37 7.03
C ASP A 100 -16.02 4.03 7.64
N SER A 101 -14.99 3.39 7.08
CA SER A 101 -14.48 2.11 7.59
C SER A 101 -13.09 1.79 7.03
N ASP A 102 -12.35 0.96 7.76
CA ASP A 102 -11.02 0.45 7.36
C ASP A 102 -11.02 -0.21 5.96
N LYS A 103 -12.08 -0.94 5.62
CA LYS A 103 -12.23 -1.55 4.28
C LYS A 103 -12.48 -0.52 3.18
N LYS A 104 -13.31 0.50 3.44
CA LYS A 104 -13.55 1.58 2.48
C LYS A 104 -12.28 2.42 2.30
N ALA A 105 -11.55 2.69 3.37
CA ALA A 105 -10.26 3.38 3.33
C ALA A 105 -9.25 2.62 2.45
N PHE A 106 -9.17 1.29 2.57
CA PHE A 106 -8.33 0.48 1.68
C PHE A 106 -8.72 0.66 0.21
N VAL A 107 -10.02 0.56 -0.10
CA VAL A 107 -10.50 0.69 -1.48
C VAL A 107 -10.21 2.09 -2.02
N LEU A 108 -10.44 3.12 -1.21
CA LEU A 108 -10.18 4.51 -1.58
C LEU A 108 -8.69 4.76 -1.85
N TRP A 109 -7.81 4.27 -0.97
CA TRP A 109 -6.36 4.39 -1.14
C TRP A 109 -5.89 3.68 -2.42
N MET A 110 -6.40 2.47 -2.70
CA MET A 110 -6.12 1.75 -3.94
C MET A 110 -6.61 2.51 -5.19
N GLN A 111 -7.78 3.14 -5.13
CA GLN A 111 -8.27 3.98 -6.22
C GLN A 111 -7.39 5.20 -6.46
N TRP A 112 -6.88 5.83 -5.40
CA TRP A 112 -5.93 6.93 -5.52
C TRP A 112 -4.62 6.47 -6.16
N PHE A 113 -4.11 5.31 -5.75
CA PHE A 113 -2.94 4.70 -6.36
C PHE A 113 -3.14 4.46 -7.86
N ASP A 114 -4.25 3.84 -8.25
CA ASP A 114 -4.58 3.56 -9.66
C ASP A 114 -4.77 4.86 -10.47
N GLU A 115 -5.40 5.87 -9.88
CA GLU A 115 -5.60 7.17 -10.52
C GLU A 115 -4.28 7.93 -10.72
N PHE A 116 -3.37 7.87 -9.76
CA PHE A 116 -2.06 8.52 -9.86
C PHE A 116 -1.17 7.83 -10.90
N THR A 117 -1.15 6.49 -10.90
CA THR A 117 -0.32 5.70 -11.82
C THR A 117 -0.84 5.71 -13.25
N SER A 118 -2.15 5.82 -13.48
CA SER A 118 -2.73 5.88 -14.83
C SER A 118 -2.61 7.25 -15.51
N LYS A 119 -2.31 8.32 -14.76
CA LYS A 119 -2.16 9.69 -15.29
C LYS A 119 -0.73 10.04 -15.71
N ARG A 120 0.21 9.11 -15.57
CA ARG A 120 1.63 9.25 -15.91
C ARG A 120 2.05 8.15 -16.88
#